data_AF-V8NH93-F1
#
_entry.id   AF-V8NH93-F1
#
_cell.length_a   1.000
_cell.length_b   1.000
_cell.length_c   1.000
_cell.angle_alpha   90.00
_cell.angle_beta   90.00
_cell.angle_gamma   90.00
#
_symmetry.space_group_name_H-M   'P 1'
#
loop_
_entity.id
_entity.type
_entity.pdbx_description
1 polymer ?
#
loop_
_entity_poly.entity_id
_entity_poly.type
_entity_poly.pdbx_seq_one_letter_code
_entity_poly.pdbx_strand_id
1 'polypeptide(L)'
;MGDKPIWEQIGSSFVQHYYQLFDTDRTQLGSIYIDASCLTWEGLQFQGKAAIVEKLSADEDPVIGFHQIFLLKNINDAWVCTNDMFRLALHNYG
;
A
#
# COMPACT_ATOMS: atom_id res chain seq x y z
N MET A 1 26.23 13.57 11.02
CA MET A 1 25.00 13.56 10.22
C MET A 1 23.85 13.48 11.21
N GLY A 2 22.90 14.42 11.17
CA GLY A 2 21.75 14.38 12.08
C GLY A 2 20.84 13.19 11.77
N ASP A 3 20.05 12.77 12.75
CA ASP A 3 19.08 11.69 12.57
C ASP A 3 18.09 12.03 11.46
N LYS A 4 17.62 10.99 10.75
CA LYS A 4 16.59 11.14 9.72
C LYS A 4 15.32 11.76 10.32
N PRO A 5 14.58 12.59 9.58
CA PRO A 5 13.32 13.12 10.07
C PRO A 5 12.30 12.01 10.41
N ILE A 6 11.43 12.26 11.39
CA ILE A 6 10.46 11.28 11.89
C ILE A 6 9.53 10.72 10.80
N TRP A 7 9.09 11.56 9.86
CA TRP A 7 8.23 11.14 8.75
C TRP A 7 8.95 10.20 7.78
N GLU A 8 10.27 10.36 7.59
CA GLU A 8 11.06 9.46 6.76
C GLU A 8 11.18 8.09 7.45
N GLN A 9 11.44 8.08 8.75
CA GLN A 9 11.53 6.83 9.53
C GLN A 9 10.20 6.05 9.49
N ILE A 10 9.07 6.73 9.70
CA ILE A 10 7.73 6.13 9.63
C ILE A 10 7.44 5.62 8.22
N GLY A 11 7.63 6.45 7.20
CA GLY A 11 7.34 6.09 5.81
C GLY A 11 8.17 4.91 5.33
N SER A 12 9.49 4.91 5.57
CA SER A 12 10.37 3.80 5.20
C SER A 12 10.00 2.50 5.93
N SER A 13 9.68 2.57 7.23
CA SER A 13 9.26 1.40 8.00
C SER A 13 7.93 0.83 7.51
N PHE A 14 6.97 1.70 7.18
CA PHE A 14 5.69 1.29 6.61
C PHE A 14 5.88 0.59 5.25
N VAL A 15 6.67 1.17 4.35
CA VAL A 15 6.94 0.58 3.03
C VAL A 15 7.61 -0.78 3.16
N GLN A 16 8.60 -0.91 4.04
CA GLN A 16 9.25 -2.19 4.31
C GLN A 16 8.25 -3.23 4.83
N HIS A 17 7.41 -2.85 5.79
CA HIS A 17 6.41 -3.75 6.36
C HIS A 17 5.33 -4.14 5.33
N TYR A 18 4.86 -3.19 4.52
CA TYR A 18 3.88 -3.41 3.45
C TYR A 18 4.36 -4.50 2.48
N TYR A 19 5.55 -4.32 1.89
CA TYR A 19 6.04 -5.29 0.89
C TYR A 19 6.46 -6.62 1.51
N GLN A 20 6.94 -6.62 2.76
CA GLN A 20 7.16 -7.87 3.48
C GLN A 20 5.87 -8.69 3.59
N LEU A 21 4.75 -8.07 3.99
CA LEU A 21 3.45 -8.75 4.02
C LEU A 21 2.97 -9.12 2.62
N PHE A 22 3.14 -8.22 1.64
CA PHE A 22 2.70 -8.42 0.27
C PHE A 22 3.36 -9.64 -0.39
N ASP A 23 4.65 -9.87 -0.12
CA ASP A 23 5.41 -10.97 -0.72
C ASP A 23 5.28 -12.29 0.05
N THR A 24 4.96 -12.24 1.35
CA THR A 24 4.93 -13.44 2.21
C THR A 24 3.52 -13.96 2.50
N ASP A 25 2.60 -13.08 2.87
CA ASP A 25 1.22 -13.43 3.23
C ASP A 25 0.29 -12.20 3.11
N ARG A 26 -0.31 -12.05 1.93
CA ARG A 26 -1.19 -10.93 1.61
C ARG A 26 -2.45 -10.87 2.47
N THR A 27 -2.85 -11.98 3.09
CA THR A 27 -4.02 -12.01 3.97
C THR A 27 -3.84 -11.12 5.20
N GLN A 28 -2.59 -10.87 5.60
CA GLN A 28 -2.23 -10.03 6.75
C GLN A 28 -2.19 -8.52 6.43
N LEU A 29 -2.28 -8.13 5.15
CA LEU A 29 -2.35 -6.71 4.75
C LEU A 29 -3.59 -6.02 5.32
N GLY A 30 -4.61 -6.76 5.75
CA GLY A 30 -5.75 -6.17 6.45
C GLY A 30 -5.39 -5.44 7.76
N SER A 31 -4.22 -5.66 8.34
CA SER A 31 -3.78 -5.00 9.58
C SER A 31 -3.42 -3.53 9.42
N ILE A 32 -3.02 -3.11 8.21
CA ILE A 32 -2.58 -1.74 7.91
C ILE A 32 -3.69 -0.86 7.34
N TYR A 33 -4.83 -1.43 6.95
CA TYR A 33 -6.00 -0.73 6.42
C TYR A 33 -7.15 -0.67 7.42
N ILE A 34 -8.02 0.32 7.23
CA ILE A 34 -9.25 0.54 7.99
C ILE A 34 -10.47 0.56 7.06
N ASP A 35 -11.68 0.58 7.63
CA ASP A 35 -12.92 0.59 6.84
C ASP A 35 -13.09 1.87 5.98
N ALA A 36 -12.40 2.94 6.35
CA ALA A 36 -12.37 4.19 5.60
C ALA A 36 -11.24 4.25 4.55
N SER A 37 -10.41 3.21 4.42
CA SER A 37 -9.31 3.20 3.46
C SER A 37 -9.82 3.11 2.02
N CYS A 38 -9.11 3.75 1.09
CA CYS A 38 -9.40 3.70 -0.34
C CYS A 38 -8.17 3.24 -1.12
N LEU A 39 -8.33 2.20 -1.94
CA LEU A 39 -7.33 1.73 -2.90
C LEU A 39 -7.75 2.11 -4.32
N THR A 40 -6.80 2.57 -5.13
CA THR A 40 -6.92 2.64 -6.58
C THR A 40 -5.90 1.71 -7.23
N TRP A 41 -6.34 0.58 -7.79
CA TRP A 41 -5.48 -0.41 -8.44
C TRP A 41 -5.73 -0.41 -9.95
N GLU A 42 -4.74 -0.03 -10.76
CA GLU A 42 -4.86 0.01 -12.24
C GLU A 42 -6.08 0.81 -12.77
N GLY A 43 -6.64 1.72 -11.97
CA GLY A 43 -7.79 2.57 -12.33
C GLY A 43 -9.09 2.18 -11.64
N LEU A 44 -9.14 0.97 -11.10
CA LEU A 44 -10.28 0.47 -10.35
C LEU A 44 -10.20 0.94 -8.89
N GLN A 45 -11.33 1.35 -8.32
CA GLN A 45 -11.42 1.87 -6.96
C GLN A 45 -12.06 0.85 -6.02
N PHE A 46 -11.46 0.67 -4.85
CA PHE A 46 -11.91 -0.24 -3.81
C PHE A 46 -11.93 0.51 -2.48
N GLN A 47 -13.08 0.47 -1.80
CA GLN A 47 -13.26 1.13 -0.51
C GLN A 47 -13.40 0.09 0.61
N GLY A 48 -12.71 0.35 1.71
CA GLY A 48 -12.75 -0.45 2.92
C GLY A 48 -11.82 -1.65 2.89
N LYS A 49 -11.34 -1.99 4.09
CA LYS A 49 -10.38 -3.08 4.33
C LYS A 49 -10.72 -4.39 3.62
N ALA A 50 -11.99 -4.83 3.68
CA ALA A 50 -12.39 -6.11 3.10
C ALA A 50 -12.18 -6.17 1.58
N ALA A 51 -12.69 -5.17 0.84
CA ALA A 51 -12.55 -5.10 -0.61
C ALA A 51 -11.09 -4.93 -1.06
N ILE A 52 -10.30 -4.18 -0.27
CA ILE A 52 -8.87 -4.00 -0.50
C ILE A 52 -8.13 -5.33 -0.39
N VAL A 53 -8.29 -6.05 0.73
CA VAL A 53 -7.59 -7.34 0.94
C VAL A 53 -7.99 -8.38 -0.10
N GLU A 54 -9.27 -8.43 -0.48
CA GLU A 54 -9.74 -9.30 -1.56
C GLU A 54 -9.01 -9.00 -2.88
N LYS A 55 -8.90 -7.71 -3.26
CA LYS A 55 -8.19 -7.32 -4.49
C LYS A 55 -6.70 -7.66 -4.44
N LEU A 56 -6.02 -7.38 -3.34
CA LEU A 56 -4.58 -7.65 -3.20
C LEU A 56 -4.26 -9.14 -3.15
N SER A 57 -5.15 -9.95 -2.58
CA SER A 57 -4.99 -11.42 -2.53
C SER A 57 -5.20 -12.09 -3.89
N ALA A 58 -5.91 -11.44 -4.83
CA ALA A 58 -6.19 -11.96 -6.16
C ALA A 58 -5.17 -11.53 -7.24
N ASP A 59 -4.15 -10.74 -6.86
CA ASP A 59 -3.17 -10.22 -7.81
C ASP A 59 -2.14 -11.29 -8.21
N GLU A 60 -2.06 -11.62 -9.49
CA GLU A 60 -1.11 -12.59 -10.06
C GLU A 60 -0.26 -11.92 -11.15
N ASP A 61 -0.20 -10.58 -11.15
CA ASP A 61 0.44 -9.82 -12.22
C ASP A 61 1.95 -10.09 -12.29
N PRO A 62 2.53 -10.15 -13.50
CA PRO A 62 3.96 -10.37 -13.68
C PRO A 62 4.78 -9.22 -13.08
N VAL A 63 5.97 -9.53 -12.57
CA VAL A 63 6.88 -8.53 -11.99
C VAL A 63 7.32 -7.55 -13.07
N ILE A 64 6.78 -6.34 -13.01
CA ILE A 64 7.16 -5.19 -13.84
C ILE A 64 7.36 -3.96 -12.95
N GLY A 65 8.00 -2.93 -13.51
CA GLY A 65 8.13 -1.66 -12.81
C GLY A 65 6.75 -1.10 -12.45
N PHE A 66 6.64 -0.41 -11.31
CA PHE A 66 5.39 0.17 -10.84
C PHE A 66 5.64 1.45 -10.04
N HIS A 67 4.56 2.20 -9.83
CA HIS A 67 4.47 3.35 -8.95
C HIS A 67 3.38 3.09 -7.92
N GLN A 68 3.69 3.29 -6.63
CA GLN A 68 2.71 3.19 -5.56
C GLN A 68 2.83 4.38 -4.61
N ILE A 69 1.70 4.94 -4.19
CA ILE A 69 1.63 6.06 -3.26
C ILE A 69 0.75 5.66 -2.07
N PHE A 70 1.24 5.93 -0.86
CA PHE A 70 0.50 5.72 0.38
C PHE A 70 0.26 7.05 1.10
N LEU A 71 -0.95 7.24 1.63
CA LEU A 71 -1.24 8.26 2.63
C LEU A 71 -1.43 7.59 3.98
N LEU A 72 -0.59 7.97 4.94
CA LEU A 72 -0.63 7.43 6.30
C LEU A 72 -1.28 8.43 7.25
N LYS A 73 -2.10 7.91 8.17
CA LYS A 73 -2.69 8.69 9.25
C LYS A 73 -2.45 7.98 10.57
N ASN A 74 -2.03 8.73 11.58
CA ASN A 74 -1.98 8.20 12.94
C ASN A 74 -3.40 8.25 13.55
N ILE A 75 -3.90 7.11 14.00
CA ILE A 75 -5.20 6.94 14.65
C ILE A 75 -4.97 6.06 15.88
N ASN A 76 -5.33 6.56 17.06
CA ASN A 76 -5.14 5.84 18.33
C ASN A 76 -3.70 5.31 18.50
N ASP A 77 -2.71 6.18 18.26
CA ASP A 77 -1.27 5.88 18.33
C ASP A 77 -0.75 4.84 17.32
N ALA A 78 -1.59 4.39 16.37
CA ALA A 78 -1.20 3.48 15.30
C ALA A 78 -1.21 4.18 13.93
N TRP A 79 -0.17 3.96 13.12
CA TRP A 79 -0.13 4.43 11.74
C TRP A 79 -0.86 3.47 10.82
N VAL A 80 -1.90 3.96 10.14
CA VAL A 80 -2.71 3.20 9.18
C VAL A 80 -2.69 3.87 7.81
N CYS A 81 -2.87 3.07 6.76
CA CYS A 81 -2.99 3.56 5.40
C CYS A 81 -4.43 3.95 5.08
N THR A 82 -4.69 5.24 4.80
CA THR A 82 -6.01 5.73 4.41
C THR A 82 -6.19 5.78 2.90
N ASN A 83 -5.12 5.98 2.14
CA ASN A 83 -5.16 6.01 0.69
C ASN A 83 -3.98 5.26 0.12
N ASP A 84 -4.28 4.41 -0.86
CA ASP A 84 -3.30 3.63 -1.60
C ASP A 84 -3.62 3.77 -3.09
N MET A 85 -2.61 4.09 -3.90
CA MET A 85 -2.74 4.16 -5.34
C MET A 85 -1.60 3.41 -5.99
N PHE A 86 -1.94 2.40 -6.79
CA PHE A 86 -1.00 1.56 -7.52
C PHE A 86 -1.18 1.72 -9.03
N ARG A 87 -0.06 1.85 -9.73
CA ARG A 87 0.03 1.84 -11.19
C ARG A 87 1.25 1.06 -11.68
N LEU A 88 1.06 0.14 -12.61
CA LEU A 88 2.14 -0.46 -13.37
C LEU A 88 2.79 0.60 -14.27
N ALA A 89 4.12 0.58 -14.35
CA ALA A 89 4.90 1.44 -15.23
C ALA A 89 4.90 0.84 -16.65
N LEU A 90 3.72 0.81 -17.26
CA LEU A 90 3.56 0.42 -18.65
C LEU A 90 4.10 1.56 -19.53
N HIS A 91 5.19 1.29 -20.24
CA HIS A 91 5.62 2.16 -21.32
C HIS A 91 4.65 1.97 -22.49
N ASN A 92 4.03 3.05 -22.95
CA ASN A 92 3.46 3.08 -24.28
C ASN A 92 4.64 3.00 -25.27
N TYR A 93 5.10 1.79 -25.60
CA TYR A 93 5.97 1.58 -26.75
C TYR A 93 5.12 1.80 -28.01
N GLY A 94 5.05 3.06 -28.43
CA GLY A 94 4.56 3.47 -29.75
C GLY A 94 5.71 3.62 -30.72
#